data_AF-A0A257QJN4-F1
#
_entry.id   AF-A0A257QJN4-F1
#
_cell.length_a   1.000
_cell.length_b   1.000
_cell.length_c   1.000
_cell.angle_alpha   90.00
_cell.angle_beta   90.00
_cell.angle_gamma   90.00
#
_symmetry.space_group_name_H-M   'P 1'
#
loop_
_entity.id
_entity.type
_entity.pdbx_description
1 polymer ?
#
loop_
_entity_poly.entity_id
_entity_poly.type
_entity_poly.pdbx_seq_one_letter_code
_entity_poly.pdbx_strand_id
1 'polypeptide(L)'
;MDGNDIAAVSSVAKKLVDEVRGGQPRVLECKTHRVRGHYEGDPQKYRPEDDVASGADIDPLQRAELLLEKQGITQASLQEIIAGIENRVALSIEKAKAEAQPDFASALADVYTAKG
;
A
#
# COMPACT_ATOMS: atom_id res chain seq x y z
N MET A 1 7.45 13.18 -8.63
CA MET A 1 8.65 12.72 -7.89
C MET A 1 8.79 11.22 -8.03
N ASP A 2 9.94 10.66 -7.68
CA ASP A 2 10.09 9.21 -7.53
C ASP A 2 9.18 8.75 -6.38
N GLY A 3 8.13 8.00 -6.71
CA GLY A 3 7.16 7.48 -5.76
C GLY A 3 7.67 6.26 -4.99
N ASN A 4 8.78 5.67 -5.41
CA ASN A 4 9.41 4.53 -4.74
C ASN A 4 10.53 4.95 -3.77
N ASP A 5 10.82 6.25 -3.67
CA ASP A 5 11.61 6.82 -2.56
C ASP A 5 10.69 7.22 -1.41
N ILE A 6 10.52 6.32 -0.45
CA ILE A 6 9.61 6.51 0.69
C ILE A 6 9.97 7.74 1.54
N ALA A 7 11.25 8.08 1.65
CA ALA A 7 11.72 9.18 2.49
C ALA A 7 11.42 10.53 1.81
N ALA A 8 11.68 10.61 0.50
CA ALA A 8 11.34 11.79 -0.29
C ALA A 8 9.82 12.03 -0.33
N VAL A 9 9.03 10.98 -0.57
CA VAL A 9 7.56 11.05 -0.57
C VAL A 9 7.06 11.53 0.79
N SER A 10 7.51 10.91 1.89
CA SER A 10 7.08 11.29 3.25
C SER A 10 7.43 12.74 3.60
N SER A 11 8.66 13.17 3.29
CA SER A 11 9.14 14.53 3.55
C SER A 11 8.31 15.59 2.80
N VAL A 12 8.09 15.40 1.50
CA VAL A 12 7.33 16.35 0.68
C VAL A 12 5.84 16.29 1.01
N ALA A 13 5.27 15.11 1.23
CA ALA A 13 3.88 14.98 1.65
C ALA A 13 3.63 15.72 2.97
N LYS A 14 4.52 15.60 3.96
CA LYS A 14 4.42 16.32 5.23
C LYS A 14 4.37 17.83 5.03
N LYS A 15 5.29 18.38 4.23
CA LYS A 15 5.32 19.80 3.89
C LYS A 15 4.02 20.25 3.21
N LEU A 16 3.55 19.50 2.22
CA LEU A 16 2.33 19.86 1.47
C LEU A 16 1.08 19.77 2.34
N VAL A 17 0.99 18.81 3.25
CA VAL A 17 -0.12 18.70 4.19
C VAL A 17 -0.17 19.93 5.11
N ASP A 18 0.98 20.44 5.57
CA ASP A 18 1.03 21.66 6.38
C ASP A 18 0.57 22.89 5.59
N GLU A 19 0.92 23.00 4.31
CA GLU A 19 0.43 24.07 3.42
C GLU A 19 -1.07 23.96 3.14
N VAL A 20 -1.58 22.74 2.91
CA VAL A 20 -3.00 22.48 2.65
C VAL A 20 -3.87 22.81 3.86
N ARG A 21 -3.38 22.57 5.08
CA ARG A 21 -4.04 23.01 6.32
C ARG A 21 -4.18 24.54 6.41
N GLY A 22 -3.32 25.29 5.72
CA GLY A 22 -3.43 26.74 5.53
C GLY A 22 -4.46 27.17 4.48
N GLY A 23 -5.19 26.24 3.87
CA GLY A 23 -6.30 26.52 2.95
C GLY A 23 -5.93 26.54 1.46
N GLN A 24 -4.71 26.14 1.09
CA GLN A 24 -4.28 26.13 -0.32
C GLN A 24 -4.15 24.70 -0.85
N PRO A 25 -4.91 24.30 -1.89
CA PRO A 25 -4.82 22.95 -2.44
C PRO A 25 -3.46 22.72 -3.11
N ARG A 26 -3.03 21.45 -3.09
CA ARG A 26 -1.77 20.97 -3.68
C ARG A 26 -1.99 19.65 -4.40
N VAL A 27 -1.15 19.39 -5.39
CA VAL A 27 -1.07 18.10 -6.09
C VAL A 27 0.34 17.55 -5.92
N LEU A 28 0.44 16.28 -5.57
CA LEU A 28 1.70 15.55 -5.49
C LEU A 28 1.62 14.33 -6.42
N GLU A 29 2.41 14.35 -7.50
CA GLU A 29 2.55 13.19 -8.39
C GLU A 29 3.69 12.29 -7.88
N CYS A 30 3.35 11.08 -7.44
CA CYS A 30 4.30 10.04 -7.06
C CYS A 30 4.37 8.98 -8.17
N LYS A 31 5.42 9.02 -8.99
CA LYS A 31 5.60 8.05 -10.08
C LYS A 31 6.04 6.72 -9.50
N THR A 32 5.23 5.68 -9.66
CA THR A 32 5.47 4.35 -9.10
C THR A 32 5.17 3.26 -10.12
N HIS A 33 5.42 2.02 -9.76
CA HIS A 33 5.25 0.85 -10.61
C HIS A 33 4.27 -0.15 -9.99
N ARG A 34 3.33 -0.64 -10.80
CA ARG A 34 2.34 -1.64 -10.37
C ARG A 34 2.90 -3.05 -10.59
N VAL A 35 3.23 -3.73 -9.50
CA VAL A 35 3.90 -5.05 -9.53
C VAL A 35 3.01 -6.14 -10.13
N ARG A 36 1.77 -6.27 -9.67
CA ARG A 36 0.80 -7.27 -10.16
C ARG A 36 -0.06 -6.71 -11.30
N GLY A 37 -0.95 -7.54 -11.85
CA GLY A 37 -2.01 -7.18 -12.80
C GLY A 37 -2.99 -6.11 -12.30
N HIS A 38 -3.84 -5.59 -13.20
CA HIS A 38 -4.78 -4.51 -12.89
C HIS A 38 -5.85 -4.97 -11.89
N TYR A 39 -6.13 -6.27 -11.93
CA TYR A 39 -7.00 -7.00 -11.01
C TYR A 39 -6.44 -8.43 -10.83
N GLU A 40 -6.97 -9.16 -9.85
CA GLU A 40 -6.61 -10.56 -9.63
C GLU A 40 -7.12 -11.44 -10.78
N GLY A 41 -6.19 -12.06 -11.51
CA GLY A 41 -6.48 -12.83 -12.74
C GLY A 41 -6.26 -12.06 -14.05
N ASP A 42 -5.74 -10.84 -14.00
CA ASP A 42 -5.34 -10.10 -15.22
C ASP A 42 -4.18 -10.81 -15.94
N PRO A 43 -4.34 -11.20 -17.23
CA PRO A 43 -3.29 -11.86 -18.00
C PRO A 43 -2.16 -10.92 -18.45
N GLN A 44 -2.26 -9.60 -18.26
CA GLN A 44 -1.19 -8.61 -18.48
C GLN A 44 -0.61 -8.55 -19.91
N LYS A 45 -1.34 -9.03 -20.93
CA LYS A 45 -0.87 -9.07 -22.33
C LYS A 45 -0.52 -7.71 -22.94
N TYR A 46 -0.92 -6.62 -22.28
CA TYR A 46 -0.65 -5.25 -22.67
C TYR A 46 0.68 -4.71 -22.11
N ARG A 47 1.38 -5.47 -21.27
CA ARG A 47 2.64 -5.07 -20.63
C ARG A 47 3.83 -5.70 -21.36
N PRO A 48 4.84 -4.92 -21.75
CA PRO A 48 6.14 -5.46 -22.16
C PRO A 48 6.78 -6.27 -21.03
N GLU A 49 7.49 -7.35 -21.35
CA GLU A 49 8.20 -8.17 -20.35
C GLU A 49 9.25 -7.34 -19.58
N ASP A 50 9.95 -6.44 -20.29
CA ASP A 50 10.95 -5.54 -19.70
C ASP A 50 10.36 -4.55 -18.68
N ASP A 51 9.10 -4.13 -18.86
CA ASP A 51 8.41 -3.27 -17.89
C ASP A 51 8.25 -4.01 -16.55
N VAL A 52 7.83 -5.27 -16.60
CA VAL A 52 7.65 -6.10 -15.41
C VAL A 52 8.99 -6.37 -14.72
N ALA A 53 10.05 -6.66 -15.48
CA ALA A 53 11.38 -6.92 -14.93
C ALA A 53 11.97 -5.67 -14.25
N SER A 54 11.89 -4.50 -14.91
CA SER A 54 12.43 -3.24 -14.37
C SER A 54 11.74 -2.77 -13.08
N GLY A 55 10.52 -3.22 -12.82
CA GLY A 55 9.79 -2.93 -11.59
C GLY A 55 10.50 -3.43 -10.34
N ALA A 56 11.25 -4.53 -10.43
CA ALA A 56 12.01 -5.09 -9.31
C ALA A 56 13.22 -4.20 -8.94
N ASP A 57 13.88 -3.57 -9.93
CA ASP A 57 15.05 -2.70 -9.71
C ASP A 57 14.71 -1.42 -8.95
N ILE A 58 13.42 -1.04 -8.95
CA ILE A 58 12.90 0.14 -8.28
C ILE A 58 12.01 -0.22 -7.09
N ASP A 59 12.12 -1.43 -6.55
CA ASP A 59 11.32 -1.88 -5.41
C ASP A 59 11.51 -0.95 -4.18
N PRO A 60 10.45 -0.25 -3.72
CA PRO A 60 10.54 0.64 -2.58
C PRO A 60 10.89 -0.08 -1.27
N LEU A 61 10.54 -1.36 -1.12
CA LEU A 61 10.85 -2.13 0.09
C LEU A 61 12.35 -2.44 0.19
N GLN A 62 12.97 -2.89 -0.91
CA GLN A 62 14.41 -3.12 -0.95
C GLN A 62 15.20 -1.82 -0.70
N ARG A 63 14.75 -0.71 -1.28
CA ARG A 63 15.35 0.61 -1.03
C ARG A 63 15.21 1.04 0.43
N ALA A 64 14.04 0.81 1.03
CA ALA A 64 13.79 1.11 2.44
C ALA A 64 14.64 0.25 3.38
N GLU A 65 14.78 -1.03 3.09
CA GLU A 65 15.63 -1.96 3.84
C GLU A 65 17.09 -1.48 3.86
N LEU A 66 17.67 -1.18 2.70
CA LEU A 66 19.04 -0.62 2.62
C LEU A 66 19.18 0.72 3.36
N LEU A 67 18.14 1.55 3.36
CA LEU A 67 18.13 2.81 4.11
C LEU A 67 18.14 2.55 5.63
N LEU A 68 17.35 1.60 6.11
CA LEU A 68 17.25 1.24 7.52
C LEU A 68 18.53 0.56 8.02
N GLU A 69 19.15 -0.31 7.22
CA GLU A 69 20.45 -0.90 7.52
C GLU A 69 21.53 0.17 7.74
N LYS A 70 21.58 1.18 6.85
CA LYS A 70 22.49 2.32 6.99
C LYS A 70 22.22 3.15 8.25
N GLN A 71 21.02 3.07 8.81
CA GLN A 71 20.64 3.71 10.07
C GLN A 71 20.84 2.80 11.29
N GLY A 72 21.41 1.60 11.11
CA GLY A 72 21.75 0.67 12.19
C GLY A 72 20.63 -0.30 12.56
N ILE A 73 19.54 -0.37 11.77
CA ILE A 73 18.52 -1.40 11.95
C ILE A 73 19.06 -2.74 11.45
N THR A 74 18.92 -3.77 12.27
CA THR A 74 19.44 -5.10 11.94
C THR A 74 18.46 -5.88 11.08
N GLN A 75 19.00 -6.77 10.26
CA GLN A 75 18.21 -7.75 9.51
C GLN A 75 17.30 -8.59 10.42
N ALA A 76 17.79 -9.00 11.59
CA ALA A 76 16.97 -9.73 12.56
C ALA A 76 15.73 -8.93 12.99
N SER A 77 15.88 -7.63 13.28
CA SER A 77 14.75 -6.75 13.61
C SER A 77 13.75 -6.61 12.47
N LEU A 78 14.21 -6.55 11.23
CA LEU A 78 13.31 -6.50 10.06
C LEU A 78 12.55 -7.82 9.90
N GLN A 79 13.21 -8.95 10.07
CA GLN A 79 12.58 -10.27 9.99
C GLN A 79 11.53 -10.47 11.10
N GLU A 80 11.76 -9.97 12.31
CA GLU A 80 10.77 -9.97 13.39
C GLU A 80 9.51 -9.17 13.02
N ILE A 81 9.68 -8.00 12.39
CA ILE A 81 8.57 -7.18 11.90
C ILE A 81 7.78 -7.92 10.80
N ILE A 82 8.48 -8.51 9.84
CA ILE A 82 7.87 -9.27 8.73
C ILE A 82 7.05 -10.44 9.29
N ALA A 83 7.63 -11.26 10.17
CA ALA A 83 6.93 -12.38 10.80
C ALA A 83 5.68 -11.92 11.59
N GLY A 84 5.78 -10.79 12.30
CA GLY A 84 4.65 -10.19 12.99
C GLY A 84 3.53 -9.74 12.04
N ILE A 85 3.87 -9.18 10.88
CA ILE A 85 2.91 -8.79 9.84
C ILE A 85 2.27 -10.04 9.21
N GLU A 86 3.05 -11.05 8.85
CA GLU A 86 2.55 -12.31 8.28
C GLU A 86 1.53 -12.97 9.20
N ASN A 87 1.83 -13.06 10.50
CA ASN A 87 0.90 -13.60 11.48
C ASN A 87 -0.40 -12.78 11.57
N ARG A 88 -0.32 -11.44 11.58
CA ARG A 88 -1.50 -10.56 11.58
C ARG A 88 -2.36 -10.73 10.34
N VAL A 89 -1.73 -10.87 9.16
CA VAL A 89 -2.43 -11.13 7.90
C VAL A 89 -3.11 -12.49 7.93
N ALA A 90 -2.42 -13.53 8.38
CA ALA A 90 -2.98 -14.88 8.51
C ALA A 90 -4.21 -14.91 9.43
N LEU A 91 -4.11 -14.32 10.62
CA LEU A 91 -5.22 -14.21 11.57
C LEU A 91 -6.40 -13.41 10.99
N SER A 92 -6.13 -12.34 10.24
CA SER A 92 -7.17 -11.54 9.58
C SER A 92 -7.91 -12.37 8.51
N ILE A 93 -7.18 -13.19 7.75
CA ILE A 93 -7.76 -14.09 6.75
C ILE A 93 -8.61 -15.18 7.43
N GLU A 94 -8.13 -15.80 8.50
CA GLU A 94 -8.88 -16.80 9.25
C GLU A 94 -10.17 -16.23 9.81
N LYS A 95 -10.09 -15.05 10.44
CA LYS A 95 -11.25 -14.34 10.96
C LYS A 95 -12.26 -14.05 9.84
N ALA A 96 -11.82 -13.47 8.73
CA ALA A 96 -12.70 -13.13 7.60
C ALA A 96 -13.37 -14.38 7.00
N LYS A 97 -12.69 -15.54 6.97
CA LYS A 97 -13.26 -16.81 6.50
C LYS A 97 -14.26 -17.42 7.49
N ALA A 98 -14.06 -17.19 8.78
CA ALA A 98 -14.92 -17.72 9.84
C ALA A 98 -16.17 -16.86 10.09
N GLU A 99 -16.17 -15.60 9.64
CA GLU A 99 -17.32 -14.72 9.75
C GLU A 99 -18.53 -15.28 8.99
N ALA A 100 -19.71 -15.09 9.58
CA ALA A 100 -20.95 -15.50 8.95
C ALA A 100 -21.15 -14.73 7.64
N GLN A 101 -21.67 -15.44 6.63
CA GLN A 101 -22.05 -14.78 5.39
C GLN A 101 -23.11 -13.72 5.67
N PRO A 102 -23.08 -12.59 4.95
CA PRO A 102 -24.09 -11.55 5.12
C PRO A 102 -25.48 -12.12 4.79
N ASP A 103 -26.49 -11.72 5.56
CA ASP A 103 -27.87 -11.98 5.17
C ASP A 103 -28.26 -11.09 3.98
N PHE A 104 -29.22 -11.55 3.18
CA PHE A 104 -29.67 -10.78 2.02
C PHE A 104 -30.36 -9.45 2.41
N ALA A 105 -30.97 -9.37 3.60
CA ALA A 105 -31.66 -8.15 4.03
C ALA A 105 -30.68 -6.97 4.21
N SER A 106 -29.44 -7.25 4.63
CA SER A 106 -28.35 -6.26 4.73
C SER A 106 -28.01 -5.61 3.38
N ALA A 107 -28.29 -6.26 2.25
CA ALA A 107 -28.07 -5.67 0.93
C ALA A 107 -28.97 -4.45 0.64
N LEU A 108 -30.06 -4.27 1.39
CA LEU A 108 -30.96 -3.12 1.31
C LEU A 108 -30.63 -2.01 2.33
N ALA A 109 -29.69 -2.27 3.24
CA ALA A 109 -29.25 -1.27 4.22
C ALA A 109 -28.44 -0.14 3.53
N ASP A 110 -28.31 1.00 4.21
CA ASP A 110 -27.50 2.16 3.79
C ASP A 110 -27.85 2.83 2.45
N VAL A 111 -28.94 2.41 1.78
CA VAL A 111 -29.47 3.09 0.58
C VAL A 111 -30.04 4.46 0.93
N TYR A 112 -30.74 4.55 2.06
CA TYR A 112 -31.29 5.78 2.61
C TYR A 112 -30.97 5.87 4.10
N THR A 113 -30.72 7.08 4.60
CA THR A 113 -30.67 7.32 6.03
C THR A 113 -32.10 7.32 6.59
N ALA A 114 -32.27 6.79 7.81
CA ALA A 114 -33.55 6.93 8.52
C ALA A 114 -33.84 8.43 8.68
N LYS A 115 -35.06 8.87 8.33
CA LYS A 115 -35.51 10.21 8.67
C LYS A 115 -35.54 10.32 10.20
N GLY A 116 -34.71 11.21 10.74
CA GLY A 116 -34.80 11.66 12.13
C GLY A 116 -36.06 12.47 12.39
#